data_AF-A0A0S6UD56-F1
#
_entry.id   AF-A0A0S6UD56-F1
#
_cell.length_a   1.000
_cell.length_b   1.000
_cell.length_c   1.000
_cell.angle_alpha   90.00
_cell.angle_beta   90.00
_cell.angle_gamma   90.00
#
_symmetry.space_group_name_H-M   'P 1'
#
loop_
_entity.id
_entity.type
_entity.pdbx_description
1 polymer ?
#
loop_
_entity_poly.entity_id
_entity_poly.type
_entity_poly.pdbx_seq_one_letter_code
_entity_poly.pdbx_strand_id
1 'polypeptide(L)'
;MLEHFRQNWGYRLMAVILAIILWMYVTGEQNPTGETVVRVPLETENLSSGLVVADRPAEVQVRVEGRKAAVANLLPRDVHAYADLRDAKVGDNVLPVRVDVPEGINVIHVNPAQVTIRVEKIEDIQLPVQVSLLGSPASGYRALEPVLKPSQVIISGPAAALKEIGRVYVEAKIDQASGNFLAQLPVKIADREGRPMQTWLTVNPDTVETFIPVVQDMPSKMLPVRPRLTGEPAKGYAIQRVTLQPEVVEAFAPYSQLAALDYLNTAPINIAGAKKNVTVETNLEIPSGVQLSSFPRVRVVVEIGPAVAGAAGSGP
;
A
#
# COMPACT_ATOMS: atom_id res chain seq x y z
N MET A 1 -42.02 -93.93 32.96
CA MET A 1 -41.72 -92.67 32.24
C MET A 1 -41.17 -91.57 33.17
N LEU A 2 -40.55 -91.89 34.32
CA LEU A 2 -40.14 -90.89 35.33
C LEU A 2 -38.74 -91.12 35.96
N GLU A 3 -37.97 -92.11 35.52
CA GLU A 3 -36.66 -92.42 36.15
C GLU A 3 -35.45 -91.76 35.47
N HIS A 4 -35.61 -91.09 34.32
CA HIS A 4 -34.51 -90.33 33.69
C HIS A 4 -34.29 -88.95 34.33
N PHE A 5 -35.11 -88.55 35.32
CA PHE A 5 -35.09 -87.19 35.86
C PHE A 5 -34.05 -86.96 36.97
N ARG A 6 -33.39 -88.02 37.45
CA ARG A 6 -32.57 -87.97 38.66
C ARG A 6 -31.06 -88.15 38.44
N GLN A 7 -30.59 -88.31 37.19
CA GLN A 7 -29.17 -88.57 36.91
C GLN A 7 -28.39 -87.41 36.25
N ASN A 8 -29.06 -86.33 35.82
CA ASN A 8 -28.39 -85.23 35.09
C ASN A 8 -28.57 -83.83 35.74
N TRP A 9 -28.88 -83.76 37.04
CA TRP A 9 -29.08 -82.48 37.74
C TRP A 9 -27.83 -81.59 37.72
N GLY A 10 -26.63 -82.20 37.75
CA GLY A 10 -25.35 -81.51 37.61
C GLY A 10 -25.21 -80.77 36.28
N TYR A 11 -25.62 -81.38 35.16
CA TYR A 11 -25.60 -80.73 33.85
C TYR A 11 -26.60 -79.57 33.76
N ARG A 12 -27.75 -79.67 34.45
CA ARG A 12 -28.74 -78.57 34.51
C ARG A 12 -28.20 -77.39 35.31
N LEU A 13 -27.54 -77.65 36.44
CA LEU A 13 -26.94 -76.61 37.28
C LEU A 13 -25.75 -75.94 36.57
N MET A 14 -24.95 -76.74 35.86
CA MET A 14 -23.85 -76.26 35.03
C MET A 14 -24.34 -75.43 33.83
N ALA A 15 -25.46 -75.81 33.22
CA ALA A 15 -26.09 -75.01 32.16
C ALA A 15 -26.61 -73.66 32.66
N VAL A 16 -27.14 -73.59 33.89
CA VAL A 16 -27.57 -72.31 34.50
C VAL A 16 -26.38 -71.43 34.84
N ILE A 17 -25.30 -72.00 35.39
CA ILE A 17 -24.06 -71.24 35.65
C ILE A 17 -23.47 -70.71 34.34
N LEU A 18 -23.39 -71.55 33.31
CA LEU A 18 -22.95 -71.12 31.98
C LEU A 18 -23.86 -70.04 31.40
N ALA A 19 -25.17 -70.15 31.55
CA ALA A 19 -26.11 -69.12 31.12
C ALA A 19 -25.91 -67.81 31.88
N ILE A 20 -25.61 -67.83 33.18
CA ILE A 20 -25.30 -66.63 33.98
C ILE A 20 -23.96 -66.02 33.57
N ILE A 21 -22.94 -66.83 33.29
CA ILE A 21 -21.63 -66.36 32.80
C ILE A 21 -21.78 -65.76 31.40
N LEU A 22 -22.51 -66.42 30.49
CA LEU A 22 -22.82 -65.91 29.16
C LEU A 22 -23.69 -64.65 29.24
N TRP A 23 -24.65 -64.61 30.17
CA TRP A 23 -25.46 -63.42 30.40
C TRP A 23 -24.61 -62.27 30.93
N MET A 24 -23.73 -62.49 31.92
CA MET A 24 -22.78 -61.47 32.37
C MET A 24 -21.81 -61.03 31.26
N TYR A 25 -21.33 -61.95 30.43
CA TYR A 25 -20.44 -61.64 29.31
C TYR A 25 -21.17 -60.80 28.25
N VAL A 26 -22.36 -61.22 27.83
CA VAL A 26 -23.17 -60.53 26.83
C VAL A 26 -23.69 -59.18 27.36
N THR A 27 -24.08 -59.10 28.62
CA THR A 27 -24.59 -57.86 29.24
C THR A 27 -23.46 -56.90 29.59
N GLY A 28 -22.26 -57.39 29.91
CA GLY A 28 -21.05 -56.57 30.11
C GLY A 28 -20.59 -55.86 28.82
N GLU A 29 -20.87 -56.44 27.65
CA GLU A 29 -20.51 -55.88 26.34
C GLU A 29 -21.60 -54.98 25.71
N GLN A 30 -22.79 -54.88 26.29
CA GLN A 30 -23.96 -54.37 25.55
C GLN A 30 -24.04 -52.85 25.35
N ASN A 31 -23.21 -52.05 26.03
CA ASN A 31 -23.06 -50.61 25.73
C ASN A 31 -21.73 -50.07 26.31
N PRO A 32 -20.58 -50.28 25.65
CA PRO A 32 -19.36 -49.62 26.08
C PRO A 32 -19.51 -48.11 25.88
N THR A 33 -19.63 -47.36 26.98
CA THR A 33 -19.42 -45.91 26.95
C THR A 33 -17.93 -45.64 26.84
N GLY A 34 -17.59 -44.64 26.04
CA GLY A 34 -16.22 -44.15 25.88
C GLY A 34 -16.17 -42.68 26.23
N GLU A 35 -15.00 -42.24 26.65
CA GLU A 35 -14.72 -40.83 26.89
C GLU A 35 -13.61 -40.36 25.94
N THR A 36 -13.72 -39.14 25.45
CA THR A 36 -12.64 -38.49 24.71
C THR A 36 -12.55 -37.02 25.08
N VAL A 37 -11.39 -36.44 24.82
CA VAL A 37 -11.17 -35.00 24.95
C VAL A 37 -10.95 -34.42 23.56
N VAL A 38 -11.79 -33.46 23.21
CA VAL A 38 -11.73 -32.76 21.93
C VAL A 38 -11.32 -31.32 22.18
N ARG A 39 -10.39 -30.81 21.36
CA ARG A 39 -10.06 -29.38 21.32
C ARG A 39 -10.89 -28.73 20.24
N VAL A 40 -11.62 -27.69 20.62
CA VAL A 40 -12.56 -27.01 19.73
C VAL A 40 -12.31 -25.51 19.77
N PRO A 41 -12.45 -24.80 18.63
CA PRO A 41 -12.35 -23.36 18.62
C PRO A 41 -13.48 -22.76 19.46
N LEU A 42 -13.14 -21.76 20.27
CA LEU A 42 -14.16 -20.99 20.99
C LEU A 42 -14.79 -19.97 20.03
N GLU A 43 -16.09 -19.99 19.86
CA GLU A 43 -16.84 -18.98 19.12
C GLU A 43 -17.51 -17.97 20.06
N THR A 44 -17.97 -16.86 19.50
CA THR A 44 -18.62 -15.79 20.26
C THR A 44 -19.91 -15.39 19.57
N GLU A 45 -21.00 -15.31 20.32
CA GLU A 45 -22.33 -15.04 19.79
C GLU A 45 -22.99 -13.83 20.46
N ASN A 46 -24.02 -13.27 19.81
CA ASN A 46 -24.87 -12.20 20.34
C ASN A 46 -24.14 -10.92 20.77
N LEU A 47 -22.98 -10.61 20.18
CA LEU A 47 -22.29 -9.35 20.46
C LEU A 47 -23.13 -8.16 19.97
N SER A 48 -23.29 -7.16 20.84
CA SER A 48 -24.05 -5.95 20.52
C SER A 48 -23.41 -5.18 19.36
N SER A 49 -24.22 -4.56 18.50
CA SER A 49 -23.72 -3.65 17.46
C SER A 49 -22.93 -2.51 18.10
N GLY A 50 -21.74 -2.21 17.58
CA GLY A 50 -20.87 -1.18 18.14
C GLY A 50 -19.77 -1.71 19.07
N LEU A 51 -19.71 -3.03 19.29
CA LEU A 51 -18.67 -3.70 20.07
C LEU A 51 -17.91 -4.71 19.21
N VAL A 52 -16.68 -5.01 19.63
CA VAL A 52 -15.78 -5.95 18.95
C VAL A 52 -14.97 -6.74 19.99
N VAL A 53 -14.69 -8.01 19.69
CA VAL A 53 -13.85 -8.86 20.54
C VAL A 53 -12.39 -8.53 20.27
N ALA A 54 -11.69 -7.99 21.27
CA ALA A 54 -10.28 -7.62 21.18
C ALA A 54 -9.37 -8.79 21.54
N ASP A 55 -9.75 -9.61 22.53
CA ASP A 55 -8.97 -10.77 22.95
C ASP A 55 -9.88 -11.90 23.45
N ARG A 56 -9.51 -13.13 23.12
CA ARG A 56 -10.18 -14.35 23.56
C ARG A 56 -9.26 -15.57 23.43
N PRO A 57 -9.50 -16.63 24.23
CA PRO A 57 -8.89 -17.94 23.98
C PRO A 57 -9.26 -18.45 22.58
N ALA A 58 -8.28 -19.03 21.88
CA ALA A 58 -8.50 -19.61 20.56
C ALA A 58 -9.31 -20.91 20.64
N GLU A 59 -9.01 -21.76 21.63
CA GLU A 59 -9.58 -23.09 21.79
C GLU A 59 -9.93 -23.40 23.25
N VAL A 60 -10.86 -24.34 23.43
CA VAL A 60 -11.21 -24.93 24.72
C VAL A 60 -11.17 -26.46 24.63
N GLN A 61 -10.90 -27.12 25.76
CA GLN A 61 -10.90 -28.58 25.85
C GLN A 61 -12.26 -29.05 26.39
N VAL A 62 -12.96 -29.85 25.60
CA VAL A 62 -14.24 -30.44 25.98
C VAL A 62 -14.05 -31.94 26.15
N ARG A 63 -14.30 -32.43 27.37
CA ARG A 63 -14.38 -33.85 27.67
C ARG A 63 -15.82 -34.29 27.50
N VAL A 64 -16.02 -35.29 26.66
CA VAL A 64 -17.35 -35.82 26.33
C VAL A 64 -17.43 -37.32 26.58
N GLU A 65 -18.62 -37.80 26.91
CA GLU A 65 -18.97 -39.21 27.08
C GLU A 65 -20.07 -39.59 26.10
N GLY A 66 -20.02 -40.82 25.58
CA GLY A 66 -21.09 -41.35 24.76
C GLY A 66 -20.83 -42.80 24.38
N ARG A 67 -21.64 -43.36 23.48
CA ARG A 67 -21.38 -44.70 22.93
C ARG A 67 -20.01 -44.72 22.26
N LYS A 68 -19.22 -45.77 22.48
CA LYS A 68 -17.85 -45.89 21.97
C LYS A 68 -17.71 -45.57 20.47
N ALA A 69 -18.66 -46.01 19.65
CA ALA A 69 -18.68 -45.71 18.21
C ALA A 69 -18.99 -44.24 17.89
N ALA A 70 -19.87 -43.58 18.66
CA ALA A 70 -20.20 -42.17 18.48
C ALA A 70 -19.00 -41.29 18.87
N VAL A 71 -18.37 -41.59 19.99
CA VAL A 71 -17.20 -40.86 20.50
C VAL A 71 -15.97 -41.06 19.60
N ALA A 72 -15.77 -42.26 19.05
CA ALA A 72 -14.65 -42.54 18.14
C ALA A 72 -14.77 -41.81 16.79
N ASN A 73 -15.99 -41.50 16.35
CA ASN A 73 -16.25 -40.80 15.09
C ASN A 73 -16.45 -39.28 15.26
N LEU A 74 -16.41 -38.78 16.50
CA LEU A 74 -16.65 -37.38 16.80
C LEU A 74 -15.53 -36.50 16.24
N LEU A 75 -15.87 -35.54 15.39
CA LEU A 75 -14.92 -34.56 14.87
C LEU A 75 -15.00 -33.25 15.67
N PRO A 76 -13.91 -32.47 15.75
CA PRO A 76 -13.92 -31.15 16.39
C PRO A 76 -14.98 -30.20 15.82
N ARG A 77 -15.34 -30.33 14.54
CA ARG A 77 -16.37 -29.52 13.87
C ARG A 77 -17.80 -29.83 14.31
N ASP A 78 -18.02 -30.99 14.94
CA ASP A 78 -19.35 -31.45 15.38
C ASP A 78 -19.67 -30.95 16.80
N VAL A 79 -18.68 -30.38 17.49
CA VAL A 79 -18.80 -29.84 18.85
C VAL A 79 -18.68 -28.32 18.76
N HIS A 80 -19.77 -27.63 19.04
CA HIS A 80 -19.83 -26.17 18.94
C HIS A 80 -19.67 -25.56 20.32
N ALA A 81 -18.52 -24.94 20.59
CA ALA A 81 -18.25 -24.25 21.85
C ALA A 81 -18.33 -22.75 21.65
N TYR A 82 -19.19 -22.07 22.42
CA TYR A 82 -19.42 -20.63 22.27
C TYR A 82 -19.58 -19.91 23.62
N ALA A 83 -19.29 -18.61 23.61
CA ALA A 83 -19.59 -17.68 24.69
C ALA A 83 -20.65 -16.66 24.25
N ASP A 84 -21.67 -16.46 25.08
CA ASP A 84 -22.79 -15.55 24.83
C ASP A 84 -22.44 -14.13 25.30
N LEU A 85 -22.30 -13.19 24.36
CA LEU A 85 -21.88 -11.80 24.60
C LEU A 85 -23.05 -10.80 24.69
N ARG A 86 -24.29 -11.27 24.82
CA ARG A 86 -25.50 -10.42 24.83
C ARG A 86 -25.47 -9.29 25.87
N ASP A 87 -24.96 -9.61 27.06
CA ASP A 87 -24.84 -8.68 28.20
C ASP A 87 -23.40 -8.19 28.42
N ALA A 88 -22.51 -8.43 27.45
CA ALA A 88 -21.10 -8.06 27.57
C ALA A 88 -20.94 -6.53 27.62
N LYS A 89 -20.02 -6.08 28.47
CA LYS A 89 -19.66 -4.66 28.62
C LYS A 89 -18.25 -4.43 28.09
N VAL A 90 -17.93 -3.16 27.84
CA VAL A 90 -16.56 -2.77 27.48
C VAL A 90 -15.60 -3.16 28.61
N GLY A 91 -14.50 -3.82 28.27
CA GLY A 91 -13.50 -4.36 29.20
C GLY A 91 -13.46 -5.88 29.22
N ASP A 92 -12.94 -6.44 30.32
CA ASP A 92 -12.80 -7.88 30.52
C ASP A 92 -14.12 -8.47 31.03
N ASN A 93 -14.66 -9.45 30.30
CA ASN A 93 -15.89 -10.16 30.65
C ASN A 93 -15.55 -11.62 30.94
N VAL A 94 -15.87 -12.08 32.14
CA VAL A 94 -15.72 -13.50 32.51
C VAL A 94 -17.04 -14.20 32.21
N LEU A 95 -17.03 -15.09 31.21
CA LEU A 95 -18.23 -15.73 30.69
C LEU A 95 -18.09 -17.26 30.72
N PRO A 96 -19.17 -18.00 31.05
CA PRO A 96 -19.16 -19.45 30.98
C PRO A 96 -19.10 -19.91 29.52
N VAL A 97 -18.34 -20.97 29.27
CA VAL A 97 -18.31 -21.63 27.96
C VAL A 97 -19.52 -22.54 27.84
N ARG A 98 -20.37 -22.31 26.84
CA ARG A 98 -21.46 -23.21 26.47
C ARG A 98 -20.99 -24.14 25.36
N VAL A 99 -21.44 -25.38 25.38
CA VAL A 99 -21.03 -26.38 24.39
C VAL A 99 -22.25 -27.16 23.95
N ASP A 100 -22.53 -27.10 22.65
CA ASP A 100 -23.55 -27.91 22.00
C ASP A 100 -22.88 -29.13 21.35
N VAL A 101 -23.42 -30.31 21.64
CA VAL A 101 -22.90 -31.61 21.17
C VAL A 101 -23.99 -32.41 20.44
N PRO A 102 -23.62 -33.32 19.53
CA PRO A 102 -24.57 -34.17 18.81
C PRO A 102 -25.35 -35.10 19.74
N GLU A 103 -26.51 -35.60 19.28
CA GLU A 103 -27.31 -36.55 20.05
C GLU A 103 -26.53 -37.82 20.43
N GLY A 104 -26.74 -38.28 21.67
CA GLY A 104 -26.06 -39.47 22.20
C GLY A 104 -24.64 -39.22 22.73
N ILE A 105 -24.23 -37.95 22.80
CA ILE A 105 -22.99 -37.50 23.42
C ILE A 105 -23.34 -36.50 24.53
N ASN A 106 -22.70 -36.63 25.69
CA ASN A 106 -22.87 -35.75 26.83
C ASN A 106 -21.55 -35.06 27.16
N VAL A 107 -21.61 -33.79 27.53
CA VAL A 107 -20.43 -33.04 28.00
C VAL A 107 -20.21 -33.36 29.48
N ILE A 108 -19.02 -33.89 29.80
CA ILE A 108 -18.62 -34.18 31.19
C ILE A 108 -17.95 -32.95 31.81
N HIS A 109 -17.04 -32.33 31.05
CA HIS A 109 -16.19 -31.27 31.57
C HIS A 109 -15.71 -30.35 30.46
N VAL A 110 -15.66 -29.05 30.73
CA VAL A 110 -15.10 -28.04 29.83
C VAL A 110 -13.95 -27.34 30.56
N ASN A 111 -12.78 -27.30 29.94
CA ASN A 111 -11.60 -26.66 30.49
C ASN A 111 -11.03 -25.61 29.51
N PRO A 112 -10.99 -24.32 29.89
CA PRO A 112 -11.55 -23.74 31.12
C PRO A 112 -13.08 -23.63 31.05
N ALA A 113 -13.77 -23.78 32.19
CA ALA A 113 -15.23 -23.64 32.27
C ALA A 113 -15.71 -22.19 32.11
N GLN A 114 -14.83 -21.23 32.43
CA GLN A 114 -15.05 -19.80 32.23
C GLN A 114 -13.86 -19.22 31.47
N VAL A 115 -14.15 -18.34 30.54
CA VAL A 115 -13.16 -17.66 29.71
C VAL A 115 -13.25 -16.16 29.95
N THR A 116 -12.11 -15.50 29.95
CA THR A 116 -12.06 -14.04 29.95
C THR A 116 -12.04 -13.58 28.49
N ILE A 117 -13.02 -12.79 28.10
CA ILE A 117 -13.14 -12.21 26.77
C ILE A 117 -13.09 -10.69 26.92
N ARG A 118 -12.12 -10.06 26.25
CA ARG A 118 -12.00 -8.61 26.24
C ARG A 118 -12.85 -8.05 25.10
N VAL A 119 -13.80 -7.19 25.45
CA VAL A 119 -14.68 -6.51 24.50
C VAL A 119 -14.33 -5.03 24.48
N GLU A 120 -14.17 -4.48 23.29
CA GLU A 120 -13.90 -3.05 23.07
C GLU A 120 -15.03 -2.40 22.27
N LYS A 121 -15.09 -1.06 22.33
CA LYS A 121 -15.94 -0.31 21.42
C LYS A 121 -15.32 -0.32 20.03
N ILE A 122 -16.16 -0.54 19.02
CA ILE A 122 -15.79 -0.20 17.66
C ILE A 122 -15.96 1.31 17.50
N GLU A 123 -14.95 1.95 16.95
CA GLU A 123 -14.98 3.37 16.63
C GLU A 123 -14.64 3.55 15.14
N ASP A 124 -15.20 4.60 14.56
CA ASP A 124 -14.92 5.02 13.19
C ASP A 124 -14.12 6.31 13.26
N ILE A 125 -12.93 6.31 12.65
CA ILE A 125 -12.12 7.53 12.51
C ILE A 125 -11.86 7.84 11.05
N GLN A 126 -11.89 9.13 10.73
CA GLN A 126 -11.55 9.61 9.39
C GLN A 126 -10.10 10.07 9.38
N LEU A 127 -9.27 9.45 8.54
CA LEU A 127 -7.85 9.75 8.43
C LEU A 127 -7.46 10.12 6.99
N PRO A 128 -6.51 11.07 6.82
CA PRO A 128 -5.99 11.41 5.50
C PRO A 128 -5.09 10.30 4.95
N VAL A 129 -5.20 10.08 3.64
CA VAL A 129 -4.36 9.11 2.93
C VAL A 129 -3.12 9.82 2.38
N GLN A 130 -1.95 9.23 2.62
CA GLN A 130 -0.68 9.73 2.10
C GLN A 130 -0.22 8.88 0.90
N VAL A 131 0.55 9.46 -0.02
CA VAL A 131 1.12 8.72 -1.15
C VAL A 131 2.58 8.38 -0.86
N SER A 132 2.90 7.10 -0.86
CA SER A 132 4.27 6.59 -0.84
C SER A 132 4.70 6.31 -2.28
N LEU A 133 5.54 7.18 -2.83
CA LEU A 133 6.12 6.99 -4.16
C LEU A 133 7.21 5.91 -4.10
N LEU A 134 7.13 4.93 -4.99
CA LEU A 134 8.13 3.89 -5.18
C LEU A 134 8.84 4.10 -6.52
N GLY A 135 10.16 4.22 -6.47
CA GLY A 135 11.00 4.53 -7.64
C GLY A 135 11.14 6.03 -7.87
N SER A 136 11.62 6.41 -9.05
CA SER A 136 11.78 7.81 -9.46
C SER A 136 11.33 7.99 -10.91
N PRO A 137 10.83 9.18 -11.29
CA PRO A 137 10.52 9.51 -12.68
C PRO A 137 11.73 9.31 -13.59
N ALA A 138 11.48 9.21 -14.90
CA ALA A 138 12.54 9.17 -15.90
C ALA A 138 13.44 10.42 -15.80
N SER A 139 14.70 10.30 -16.24
CA SER A 139 15.63 11.43 -16.24
C SER A 139 15.06 12.61 -17.03
N GLY A 140 15.13 13.81 -16.43
CA GLY A 140 14.53 15.02 -17.00
C GLY A 140 13.02 15.15 -16.77
N TYR A 141 12.44 14.34 -15.88
CA TYR A 141 11.06 14.49 -15.41
C TYR A 141 11.02 14.67 -13.89
N ARG A 142 9.97 15.37 -13.43
CA ARG A 142 9.66 15.51 -12.00
C ARG A 142 8.20 15.17 -11.75
N ALA A 143 7.94 14.47 -10.65
CA ALA A 143 6.59 14.26 -10.14
C ALA A 143 6.14 15.51 -9.37
N LEU A 144 4.92 15.97 -9.63
CA LEU A 144 4.26 17.01 -8.83
C LEU A 144 3.51 16.39 -7.64
N GLU A 145 2.87 17.23 -6.84
CA GLU A 145 2.05 16.77 -5.72
C GLU A 145 0.95 15.81 -6.18
N PRO A 146 0.84 14.61 -5.58
CA PRO A 146 -0.22 13.66 -5.87
C PRO A 146 -1.60 14.19 -5.45
N VAL A 147 -2.62 13.86 -6.24
CA VAL A 147 -4.02 14.15 -5.96
C VAL A 147 -4.77 12.84 -5.72
N LEU A 148 -5.44 12.73 -4.57
CA LEU A 148 -6.18 11.56 -4.15
C LEU A 148 -7.68 11.81 -4.18
N LYS A 149 -8.44 10.82 -4.65
CA LYS A 149 -9.91 10.83 -4.62
C LYS A 149 -10.44 9.49 -4.10
N PRO A 150 -11.00 9.44 -2.87
CA PRO A 150 -11.03 10.50 -1.86
C PRO A 150 -9.65 10.75 -1.22
N SER A 151 -9.44 11.93 -0.62
CA SER A 151 -8.21 12.26 0.12
C SER A 151 -8.20 11.73 1.56
N GLN A 152 -9.33 11.23 2.04
CA GLN A 152 -9.52 10.68 3.37
C GLN A 152 -10.32 9.39 3.28
N VAL A 153 -10.08 8.49 4.24
CA VAL A 153 -10.80 7.22 4.37
C VAL A 153 -11.33 7.08 5.80
N ILE A 154 -12.40 6.31 5.94
CA ILE A 154 -12.94 5.93 7.25
C ILE A 154 -12.32 4.58 7.62
N ILE A 155 -11.80 4.51 8.84
CA ILE A 155 -11.22 3.29 9.41
C ILE A 155 -12.02 2.93 10.64
N SER A 156 -12.59 1.72 10.60
CA SER A 156 -13.42 1.14 11.65
C SER A 156 -12.65 0.02 12.35
N GLY A 157 -12.61 0.05 13.68
CA GLY A 157 -11.95 -0.98 14.46
C GLY A 157 -11.98 -0.71 15.96
N PRO A 158 -11.32 -1.55 16.79
CA PRO A 158 -11.27 -1.33 18.23
C PRO A 158 -10.52 -0.04 18.57
N ALA A 159 -11.01 0.69 19.56
CA ALA A 159 -10.46 2.00 19.94
C ALA A 159 -8.95 1.95 20.29
N ALA A 160 -8.43 0.84 20.83
CA ALA A 160 -7.01 0.67 21.06
C ALA A 160 -6.19 0.63 19.75
N ALA A 161 -6.71 -0.06 18.72
CA ALA A 161 -6.12 -0.13 17.38
C ALA A 161 -5.85 1.23 16.78
N LEU A 162 -6.91 2.05 16.84
CA LEU A 162 -7.00 3.29 16.10
C LEU A 162 -6.00 4.30 16.63
N LYS A 163 -5.65 4.20 17.92
CA LYS A 163 -4.62 5.02 18.58
C LYS A 163 -3.20 4.68 18.15
N GLU A 164 -2.96 3.42 17.76
CA GLU A 164 -1.65 2.94 17.29
C GLU A 164 -1.38 3.29 15.82
N ILE A 165 -2.41 3.70 15.06
CA ILE A 165 -2.25 4.10 13.66
C ILE A 165 -1.29 5.29 13.57
N GLY A 166 -0.18 5.09 12.86
CA GLY A 166 0.81 6.13 12.58
C GLY A 166 0.53 6.83 11.26
N ARG A 167 0.20 6.06 10.21
CA ARG A 167 -0.14 6.61 8.89
C ARG A 167 -1.04 5.69 8.08
N VAL A 168 -1.83 6.30 7.22
CA VAL A 168 -2.63 5.65 6.19
C VAL A 168 -2.06 6.05 4.84
N TYR A 169 -1.76 5.09 3.98
CA TYR A 169 -1.01 5.36 2.77
C TYR A 169 -1.36 4.44 1.59
N VAL A 170 -1.08 4.91 0.39
CA VAL A 170 -1.09 4.13 -0.86
C VAL A 170 0.30 4.07 -1.44
N GLU A 171 0.64 2.99 -2.13
CA GLU A 171 1.93 2.82 -2.78
C GLU A 171 1.81 2.98 -4.29
N ALA A 172 2.38 4.06 -4.82
CA ALA A 172 2.38 4.34 -6.26
C ALA A 172 3.77 4.08 -6.85
N LYS A 173 3.85 3.13 -7.79
CA LYS A 173 5.10 2.81 -8.50
C LYS A 173 5.25 3.72 -9.70
N ILE A 174 6.25 4.60 -9.69
CA ILE A 174 6.50 5.62 -10.71
C ILE A 174 7.86 5.45 -11.40
N ASP A 175 8.43 4.25 -11.35
CA ASP A 175 9.75 3.97 -11.90
C ASP A 175 9.81 4.27 -13.41
N GLN A 176 10.77 5.11 -13.82
CA GLN A 176 10.94 5.58 -15.20
C GLN A 176 9.68 6.24 -15.81
N ALA A 177 8.79 6.77 -14.98
CA ALA A 177 7.60 7.47 -15.47
C ALA A 177 7.98 8.76 -16.23
N SER A 178 7.45 8.91 -17.45
CA SER A 178 7.61 10.09 -18.32
C SER A 178 6.28 10.79 -18.64
N GLY A 179 5.20 10.38 -17.98
CA GLY A 179 3.87 10.93 -18.16
C GLY A 179 3.00 10.70 -16.94
N ASN A 180 1.84 11.34 -16.93
CA ASN A 180 0.92 11.31 -15.79
C ASN A 180 0.59 9.87 -15.38
N PHE A 181 0.64 9.62 -14.07
CA PHE A 181 0.26 8.34 -13.49
C PHE A 181 -1.16 8.45 -12.94
N LEU A 182 -2.03 7.50 -13.29
CA LEU A 182 -3.41 7.41 -12.80
C LEU A 182 -3.71 5.94 -12.49
N ALA A 183 -4.03 5.63 -11.23
CA ALA A 183 -4.38 4.28 -10.81
C ALA A 183 -5.30 4.28 -9.58
N GLN A 184 -6.10 3.23 -9.43
CA GLN A 184 -6.81 2.92 -8.19
C GLN A 184 -5.91 2.03 -7.33
N LEU A 185 -5.49 2.55 -6.18
CA LEU A 185 -4.53 1.89 -5.30
C LEU A 185 -5.20 1.44 -4.00
N PRO A 186 -4.90 0.24 -3.49
CA PRO A 186 -5.44 -0.23 -2.23
C PRO A 186 -4.82 0.56 -1.06
N VAL A 187 -5.67 0.91 -0.09
CA VAL A 187 -5.28 1.65 1.10
C VAL A 187 -4.59 0.71 2.08
N LYS A 188 -3.41 1.12 2.54
CA LYS A 188 -2.63 0.42 3.56
C LYS A 188 -2.56 1.26 4.83
N ILE A 189 -2.50 0.59 5.96
CA ILE A 189 -2.36 1.23 7.28
C ILE A 189 -1.06 0.73 7.90
N ALA A 190 -0.31 1.63 8.51
CA ALA A 190 0.85 1.29 9.31
C ALA A 190 0.78 1.95 10.69
N ASP A 191 1.38 1.29 11.67
CA ASP A 191 1.55 1.83 13.02
C ASP A 191 2.60 2.96 13.05
N ARG A 192 2.84 3.50 14.24
CA ARG A 192 3.85 4.56 14.46
C ARG A 192 5.28 4.10 14.18
N GLU A 193 5.54 2.81 14.27
CA GLU A 193 6.83 2.17 13.95
C GLU A 193 6.95 1.83 12.45
N GLY A 194 5.91 2.05 11.66
CA GLY A 194 5.88 1.78 10.22
C GLY A 194 5.56 0.32 9.85
N ARG A 195 5.10 -0.51 10.80
CA ARG A 195 4.69 -1.90 10.55
C ARG A 195 3.26 -1.95 10.02
N PRO A 196 2.94 -2.83 9.05
CA PRO A 196 1.61 -2.91 8.46
C PRO A 196 0.56 -3.40 9.47
N MET A 197 -0.64 -2.79 9.44
CA MET A 197 -1.79 -3.12 10.28
C MET A 197 -3.01 -3.43 9.39
N GLN A 198 -3.54 -4.66 9.40
CA GLN A 198 -4.72 -4.99 8.56
C GLN A 198 -5.69 -6.01 9.18
N THR A 199 -5.26 -6.92 10.04
CA THR A 199 -6.02 -8.14 10.38
C THR A 199 -7.40 -7.92 11.02
N TRP A 200 -7.69 -6.71 11.50
CA TRP A 200 -8.82 -6.42 12.38
C TRP A 200 -9.42 -5.01 12.14
N LEU A 201 -8.93 -4.29 11.12
CA LEU A 201 -9.38 -2.95 10.76
C LEU A 201 -10.14 -3.01 9.43
N THR A 202 -11.29 -2.35 9.37
CA THR A 202 -12.05 -2.20 8.13
C THR A 202 -11.83 -0.80 7.58
N VAL A 203 -11.50 -0.69 6.29
CA VAL A 203 -11.23 0.58 5.63
C VAL A 203 -12.30 0.83 4.56
N ASN A 204 -12.88 2.02 4.56
CA ASN A 204 -13.86 2.42 3.57
C ASN A 204 -13.58 3.86 3.05
N PRO A 205 -13.34 4.04 1.73
CA PRO A 205 -13.14 2.99 0.73
C PRO A 205 -11.80 2.27 0.94
N ASP A 206 -11.74 1.00 0.52
CA ASP A 206 -10.53 0.17 0.56
C ASP A 206 -9.53 0.52 -0.57
N THR A 207 -9.97 1.32 -1.54
CA THR A 207 -9.24 1.76 -2.71
C THR A 207 -9.42 3.26 -2.95
N VAL A 208 -8.36 3.91 -3.42
CA VAL A 208 -8.35 5.35 -3.69
C VAL A 208 -7.78 5.62 -5.07
N GLU A 209 -8.46 6.46 -5.84
CA GLU A 209 -7.93 6.94 -7.12
C GLU A 209 -6.78 7.92 -6.85
N THR A 210 -5.61 7.59 -7.38
CA THR A 210 -4.37 8.34 -7.19
C THR A 210 -3.90 8.86 -8.54
N PHE A 211 -3.84 10.18 -8.66
CA PHE A 211 -3.32 10.89 -9.82
C PHE A 211 -2.00 11.58 -9.45
N ILE A 212 -0.92 11.25 -10.13
CA ILE A 212 0.40 11.88 -9.94
C ILE A 212 0.80 12.52 -11.26
N PRO A 213 0.77 13.86 -11.35
CA PRO A 213 1.24 14.56 -12.54
C PRO A 213 2.75 14.38 -12.66
N VAL A 214 3.21 13.93 -13.83
CA VAL A 214 4.64 13.83 -14.13
C VAL A 214 4.91 14.75 -15.30
N VAL A 215 5.73 15.77 -15.05
CA VAL A 215 6.03 16.82 -16.02
C VAL A 215 7.51 16.80 -16.36
N GLN A 216 7.83 17.21 -17.59
CA GLN A 216 9.20 17.38 -18.01
C GLN A 216 9.83 18.55 -17.23
N ASP A 217 11.01 18.31 -16.66
CA ASP A 217 11.78 19.32 -15.98
C ASP A 217 12.40 20.26 -17.00
N MET A 218 12.01 21.53 -16.93
CA MET A 218 12.48 22.60 -17.82
C MET A 218 13.14 23.69 -16.97
N PRO A 219 14.35 23.46 -16.44
CA PRO A 219 15.10 24.51 -15.76
C PRO A 219 15.42 25.66 -16.73
N SER A 220 15.86 26.80 -16.20
CA SER A 220 16.31 27.93 -17.00
C SER A 220 17.81 28.17 -16.89
N LYS A 221 18.40 28.72 -17.96
CA LYS A 221 19.80 29.17 -18.00
C LYS A 221 19.89 30.50 -18.74
N MET A 222 20.67 31.42 -18.18
CA MET A 222 21.02 32.68 -18.85
C MET A 222 22.12 32.41 -19.87
N LEU A 223 21.82 32.63 -21.15
CA LEU A 223 22.74 32.41 -22.26
C LEU A 223 23.11 33.76 -22.91
N PRO A 224 24.41 34.04 -23.12
CA PRO A 224 24.84 35.21 -23.88
C PRO A 224 24.47 35.05 -25.37
N VAL A 225 24.09 36.16 -26.00
CA VAL A 225 23.78 36.21 -27.44
C VAL A 225 25.04 36.57 -28.23
N ARG A 226 25.35 35.78 -29.26
CA ARG A 226 26.44 36.05 -30.19
C ARG A 226 25.91 36.47 -31.57
N PRO A 227 26.32 37.64 -32.08
CA PRO A 227 25.96 38.06 -33.42
C PRO A 227 26.71 37.25 -34.47
N ARG A 228 25.98 36.69 -35.44
CA ARG A 228 26.57 36.02 -36.60
C ARG A 228 26.67 37.01 -37.76
N LEU A 229 27.81 37.67 -37.92
CA LEU A 229 28.05 38.63 -39.01
C LEU A 229 28.52 37.90 -40.28
N THR A 230 28.03 38.35 -41.44
CA THR A 230 28.45 37.81 -42.75
C THR A 230 28.88 38.94 -43.70
N GLY A 231 29.91 38.67 -44.51
CA GLY A 231 30.53 39.67 -45.39
C GLY A 231 31.52 40.59 -44.67
N GLU A 232 32.19 41.44 -45.44
CA GLU A 232 33.16 42.41 -44.93
C GLU A 232 32.70 43.86 -45.17
N PRO A 233 32.98 44.80 -44.24
CA PRO A 233 32.76 46.22 -44.48
C PRO A 233 33.46 46.72 -45.75
N ALA A 234 33.06 47.88 -46.26
CA ALA A 234 33.74 48.46 -47.43
C ALA A 234 35.24 48.67 -47.17
N LYS A 235 36.07 48.55 -48.23
CA LYS A 235 37.51 48.79 -48.14
C LYS A 235 37.81 50.13 -47.45
N GLY A 236 38.65 50.10 -46.42
CA GLY A 236 38.98 51.28 -45.60
C GLY A 236 38.05 51.49 -44.38
N TYR A 237 37.13 50.58 -44.10
CA TYR A 237 36.27 50.60 -42.91
C TYR A 237 36.48 49.33 -42.08
N ALA A 238 36.29 49.43 -40.76
CA ALA A 238 36.38 48.33 -39.82
C ALA A 238 35.20 48.35 -38.83
N ILE A 239 34.89 47.18 -38.24
CA ILE A 239 33.93 47.07 -37.15
C ILE A 239 34.58 47.63 -35.90
N GLN A 240 34.00 48.67 -35.31
CA GLN A 240 34.50 49.27 -34.08
C GLN A 240 33.91 48.59 -32.85
N ARG A 241 32.59 48.38 -32.88
CA ARG A 241 31.83 47.82 -31.76
C ARG A 241 30.58 47.13 -32.26
N VAL A 242 30.17 46.08 -31.57
CA VAL A 242 28.88 45.43 -31.78
C VAL A 242 28.14 45.46 -30.46
N THR A 243 26.95 46.06 -30.46
CA THR A 243 26.08 46.13 -29.27
C THR A 243 24.82 45.33 -29.53
N LEU A 244 24.45 44.46 -28.59
CA LEU A 244 23.20 43.69 -28.65
C LEU A 244 22.24 44.15 -27.58
N GLN A 245 20.96 44.20 -27.90
CA GLN A 245 19.90 44.45 -26.93
C GLN A 245 18.79 43.42 -27.13
N PRO A 246 18.60 42.47 -26.18
CA PRO A 246 19.41 42.19 -24.99
C PRO A 246 20.72 41.42 -25.29
N GLU A 247 21.73 41.52 -24.40
CA GLU A 247 23.01 40.78 -24.50
C GLU A 247 22.93 39.35 -23.94
N VAL A 248 21.99 39.11 -23.03
CA VAL A 248 21.73 37.82 -22.38
C VAL A 248 20.25 37.49 -22.47
N VAL A 249 19.94 36.22 -22.69
CA VAL A 249 18.56 35.72 -22.78
C VAL A 249 18.38 34.51 -21.88
N GLU A 250 17.20 34.41 -21.28
CA GLU A 250 16.81 33.25 -20.48
C GLU A 250 16.20 32.18 -21.38
N ALA A 251 16.83 31.01 -21.38
CA ALA A 251 16.39 29.83 -22.12
C ALA A 251 15.94 28.73 -21.17
N PHE A 252 14.79 28.12 -21.46
CA PHE A 252 14.24 26.95 -20.80
C PHE A 252 14.41 25.74 -21.72
N ALA A 253 15.03 24.68 -21.24
CA ALA A 253 15.10 23.42 -21.98
C ALA A 253 15.37 22.26 -21.01
N PRO A 254 15.25 21.01 -21.46
CA PRO A 254 15.70 19.85 -20.69
C PRO A 254 17.18 19.99 -20.30
N TYR A 255 17.55 19.48 -19.13
CA TYR A 255 18.91 19.62 -18.58
C TYR A 255 20.02 19.22 -19.57
N SER A 256 19.83 18.12 -20.31
CA SER A 256 20.79 17.64 -21.32
C SER A 256 21.01 18.63 -22.45
N GLN A 257 19.99 19.38 -22.85
CA GLN A 257 20.09 20.39 -23.90
C GLN A 257 20.67 21.70 -23.35
N LEU A 258 20.25 22.13 -22.16
CA LEU A 258 20.80 23.33 -21.51
C LEU A 258 22.30 23.21 -21.17
N ALA A 259 22.74 22.02 -20.81
CA ALA A 259 24.15 21.74 -20.56
C ALA A 259 25.02 21.88 -21.81
N ALA A 260 24.47 21.59 -22.99
CA ALA A 260 25.17 21.70 -24.28
C ALA A 260 25.18 23.12 -24.87
N LEU A 261 24.41 24.06 -24.28
CA LEU A 261 24.28 25.42 -24.78
C LEU A 261 25.12 26.39 -23.95
N ASP A 262 26.15 26.97 -24.57
CA ASP A 262 26.98 28.02 -23.97
C ASP A 262 26.57 29.43 -24.41
N TYR A 263 25.97 29.55 -25.60
CA TYR A 263 25.52 30.80 -26.20
C TYR A 263 24.44 30.54 -27.24
N LEU A 264 23.70 31.58 -27.62
CA LEU A 264 22.75 31.54 -28.74
C LEU A 264 23.20 32.47 -29.86
N ASN A 265 23.15 31.99 -31.11
CA ASN A 265 23.50 32.79 -32.27
C ASN A 265 22.30 33.61 -32.75
N THR A 266 22.56 34.80 -33.27
CA THR A 266 21.57 35.49 -34.11
C THR A 266 21.52 34.85 -35.50
N ALA A 267 20.42 35.03 -36.22
CA ALA A 267 20.40 34.78 -37.65
C ALA A 267 21.46 35.66 -38.36
N PRO A 268 22.00 35.22 -39.52
CA PRO A 268 23.08 35.92 -40.21
C PRO A 268 22.75 37.39 -40.51
N ILE A 269 23.66 38.29 -40.14
CA ILE A 269 23.55 39.73 -40.37
C ILE A 269 24.58 40.12 -41.43
N ASN A 270 24.10 40.50 -42.61
CA ASN A 270 24.95 40.90 -43.72
C ASN A 270 25.48 42.33 -43.52
N ILE A 271 26.80 42.48 -43.49
CA ILE A 271 27.52 43.76 -43.39
C ILE A 271 28.36 44.09 -44.64
N ALA A 272 28.19 43.32 -45.71
CA ALA A 272 28.98 43.45 -46.94
C ALA A 272 28.90 44.89 -47.51
N GLY A 273 30.06 45.52 -47.68
CA GLY A 273 30.17 46.86 -48.28
C GLY A 273 29.63 48.00 -47.42
N ALA A 274 29.31 47.76 -46.16
CA ALA A 274 28.77 48.79 -45.27
C ALA A 274 29.82 49.87 -44.95
N LYS A 275 29.40 51.13 -44.98
CA LYS A 275 30.20 52.35 -44.71
C LYS A 275 29.67 53.18 -43.53
N LYS A 276 28.53 52.79 -42.97
CA LYS A 276 27.83 53.44 -41.85
C LYS A 276 27.36 52.36 -40.89
N ASN A 277 27.00 52.76 -39.66
CA ASN A 277 26.44 51.86 -38.66
C ASN A 277 25.24 51.07 -39.22
N VAL A 278 25.26 49.77 -39.00
CA VAL A 278 24.21 48.84 -39.43
C VAL A 278 23.39 48.48 -38.20
N THR A 279 22.11 48.84 -38.19
CA THR A 279 21.17 48.47 -37.13
C THR A 279 20.15 47.51 -37.70
N VAL A 280 20.11 46.29 -37.16
CA VAL A 280 19.21 45.23 -37.64
C VAL A 280 18.52 44.58 -36.45
N GLU A 281 17.21 44.40 -36.56
CA GLU A 281 16.46 43.52 -35.65
C GLU A 281 16.36 42.14 -36.29
N THR A 282 16.94 41.15 -35.63
CA THR A 282 17.05 39.79 -36.17
C THR A 282 16.58 38.76 -35.16
N ASN A 283 16.17 37.59 -35.63
CA ASN A 283 15.76 36.50 -34.75
C ASN A 283 16.97 35.73 -34.22
N LEU A 284 16.79 35.05 -33.09
CA LEU A 284 17.76 34.07 -32.58
C LEU A 284 17.59 32.73 -33.29
N GLU A 285 18.71 32.05 -33.54
CA GLU A 285 18.72 30.64 -33.96
C GLU A 285 18.46 29.77 -32.73
N ILE A 286 17.19 29.37 -32.55
CA ILE A 286 16.75 28.57 -31.40
C ILE A 286 16.84 27.07 -31.76
N PRO A 287 17.66 26.27 -31.05
CA PRO A 287 17.70 24.82 -31.24
C PRO A 287 16.38 24.14 -30.86
N SER A 288 16.12 22.95 -31.41
CA SER A 288 14.90 22.19 -31.11
C SER A 288 14.82 21.81 -29.62
N GLY A 289 13.67 22.10 -28.99
CA GLY A 289 13.42 21.80 -27.58
C GLY A 289 13.77 22.93 -26.61
N VAL A 290 14.32 24.05 -27.10
CA VAL A 290 14.59 25.25 -26.31
C VAL A 290 13.42 26.24 -26.42
N GLN A 291 12.95 26.75 -25.29
CA GLN A 291 11.97 27.82 -25.18
C GLN A 291 12.64 29.06 -24.58
N LEU A 292 12.17 30.26 -24.94
CA LEU A 292 12.69 31.52 -24.39
C LEU A 292 11.60 32.20 -23.56
N SER A 293 11.99 32.81 -22.44
CA SER A 293 11.10 33.56 -21.53
C SER A 293 10.39 34.71 -22.24
N SER A 294 11.14 35.44 -23.08
CA SER A 294 10.62 36.53 -23.91
C SER A 294 11.63 36.91 -25.00
N PHE A 295 11.10 37.54 -26.06
CA PHE A 295 11.78 38.18 -27.20
C PHE A 295 12.32 37.25 -28.30
N PRO A 296 11.56 37.11 -29.41
CA PRO A 296 12.06 36.45 -30.62
C PRO A 296 13.02 37.33 -31.44
N ARG A 297 13.17 38.63 -31.13
CA ARG A 297 14.01 39.58 -31.89
C ARG A 297 15.03 40.26 -30.99
N VAL A 298 16.28 40.27 -31.44
CA VAL A 298 17.40 40.98 -30.81
C VAL A 298 17.80 42.13 -31.73
N ARG A 299 17.92 43.33 -31.16
CA ARG A 299 18.45 44.49 -31.87
C ARG A 299 19.97 44.44 -31.83
N VAL A 300 20.59 44.38 -33.00
CA VAL A 300 22.05 44.39 -33.16
C VAL A 300 22.45 45.68 -33.84
N VAL A 301 23.33 46.44 -33.17
CA VAL A 301 23.94 47.66 -33.69
C VAL A 301 25.42 47.38 -33.95
N VAL A 302 25.79 47.31 -35.21
CA VAL A 302 27.18 47.18 -35.66
C VAL A 302 27.69 48.57 -36.01
N GLU A 303 28.60 49.10 -35.20
CA GLU A 303 29.25 50.39 -35.43
C GLU A 303 30.41 50.22 -36.39
N ILE A 304 30.35 50.92 -37.52
CA ILE A 304 31.32 50.83 -38.62
C ILE A 304 31.93 52.20 -38.82
N GLY A 305 33.26 52.28 -38.74
CA GLY A 305 34.02 53.51 -38.93
C GLY A 305 35.28 53.29 -39.76
N PRO A 306 36.05 54.35 -40.05
CA PRO A 306 37.28 54.26 -40.82
C PRO A 306 38.27 53.29 -40.16
N ALA A 307 38.88 52.42 -40.96
CA ALA A 307 39.95 51.54 -40.50
C ALA A 307 41.16 52.41 -40.14
N VAL A 308 41.42 52.59 -38.85
CA VAL A 308 42.57 53.35 -38.39
C VAL A 308 43.82 52.49 -38.67
N ALA A 309 44.64 52.92 -39.63
CA ALA A 309 45.94 52.32 -39.88
C ALA A 309 46.87 52.71 -38.72
N GLY A 310 46.93 51.89 -37.67
CA GLY A 310 47.73 52.20 -36.50
C GLY A 310 47.73 51.13 -35.41
N ALA A 311 48.42 50.02 -35.65
CA ALA A 311 49.11 49.23 -34.62
C ALA A 311 50.15 48.32 -35.28
N ALA A 312 51.21 48.93 -35.81
CA ALA A 312 52.50 48.25 -35.92
C ALA A 312 53.19 48.36 -34.55
N GLY A 313 53.42 47.22 -33.90
CA GLY A 313 54.47 47.02 -32.89
C GLY A 313 54.12 47.21 -31.41
N SER A 314 54.03 46.10 -30.67
CA SER A 314 54.93 45.76 -29.54
C SER A 314 54.49 44.44 -28.89
N GLY A 315 55.34 43.39 -28.97
CA GLY A 315 55.22 42.14 -28.19
C GLY A 315 55.64 42.34 -26.72
N PRO A 316 55.97 41.28 -25.95
CA PRO A 316 56.14 39.86 -26.28
C PRO A 316 54.95 38.96 -25.88
#